data_AF-A0A9W8RS42-F1
#
_entry.id   AF-A0A9W8RS42-F1
#
_cell.length_a   1.000
_cell.length_b   1.000
_cell.length_c   1.000
_cell.angle_alpha   90.00
_cell.angle_beta   90.00
_cell.angle_gamma   90.00
#
_symmetry.space_group_name_H-M   'P 1'
#
loop_
_entity.id
_entity.type
_entity.pdbx_description
1 polymer ?
#
loop_
_entity_poly.entity_id
_entity_poly.type
_entity_poly.pdbx_seq_one_letter_code
_entity_poly.pdbx_strand_id
1 'polypeptide(L)'
;MAEFGDASSIWDLIWKPWYAAQLVYGVAPFFMYNSFGRAWPRIRSFFEAVRLHEGPERRIGAAGFCWGGRPVMTLTHSDVNTANGMPLVDAVFTGHPSGLSLPGDAEKVTKHFSVAIGDKDQVTPMSQVNVMRSVWQGLEDVPTELVVYPGAGHGFCVRVNPANKNQFQQSEEAEEQALRWFGKYLG
;
A
#
# COMPACT_ATOMS: atom_id res chain seq x y z
N MET A 1 -20.18 -43.41 38.34
CA MET A 1 -19.69 -42.78 37.10
C MET A 1 -19.63 -41.30 37.36
N ALA A 2 -18.44 -40.70 37.36
CA ALA A 2 -18.27 -39.26 37.41
C ALA A 2 -17.67 -38.86 36.06
N GLU A 3 -18.44 -38.12 35.26
CA GLU A 3 -17.92 -37.43 34.09
C GLU A 3 -16.94 -36.38 34.59
N PHE A 4 -15.65 -36.59 34.33
CA PHE A 4 -14.64 -35.54 34.47
C PHE A 4 -14.97 -34.48 33.43
N GLY A 5 -15.53 -33.36 33.89
CA GLY A 5 -15.82 -32.20 33.07
C GLY A 5 -14.58 -31.80 32.26
N ASP A 6 -14.81 -31.55 30.98
CA ASP A 6 -13.81 -31.27 29.95
C ASP A 6 -12.86 -30.14 30.38
N ALA A 7 -11.68 -30.51 30.87
CA ALA A 7 -10.66 -29.58 31.34
C ALA A 7 -10.25 -28.58 30.24
N SER A 8 -10.42 -28.92 28.96
CA SER A 8 -10.13 -28.01 27.84
C SER A 8 -10.94 -26.71 27.91
N SER A 9 -12.16 -26.75 28.47
CA SER A 9 -13.09 -25.62 28.57
C SER A 9 -12.62 -24.53 29.54
N ILE A 10 -12.11 -24.90 30.72
CA ILE A 10 -11.61 -23.94 31.72
C ILE A 10 -10.27 -23.34 31.27
N TRP A 11 -9.40 -24.16 30.68
CA TRP A 11 -8.13 -23.69 30.14
C TRP A 11 -8.31 -22.74 28.96
N ASP A 12 -9.28 -23.02 28.09
CA ASP A 12 -9.69 -22.11 27.01
C ASP A 12 -10.24 -20.77 27.52
N LEU A 13 -10.99 -20.79 28.63
CA LEU A 13 -11.56 -19.59 29.24
C LEU A 13 -10.49 -18.63 29.79
N ILE A 14 -9.30 -19.14 30.14
CA ILE A 14 -8.18 -18.35 30.67
C ILE A 14 -7.21 -17.94 29.56
N TRP A 15 -6.80 -18.90 28.71
CA TRP A 15 -5.77 -18.66 27.71
C TRP A 15 -6.28 -17.86 26.51
N LYS A 16 -7.53 -18.04 26.07
CA LYS A 16 -8.06 -17.29 24.91
C LYS A 16 -8.13 -15.78 25.21
N PRO A 17 -8.67 -15.31 26.35
CA PRO A 17 -8.62 -13.89 26.70
C PRO A 17 -7.19 -13.37 26.91
N TRP A 18 -6.30 -14.19 27.48
CA TRP A 18 -4.89 -13.81 27.65
C TRP A 18 -4.18 -13.59 26.31
N TYR A 19 -4.28 -14.54 25.37
CA TYR A 19 -3.71 -14.40 24.03
C TYR A 19 -4.38 -13.27 23.24
N ALA A 20 -5.69 -13.08 23.38
CA ALA A 20 -6.38 -11.94 22.80
C ALA A 20 -5.83 -10.61 23.35
N ALA A 21 -5.61 -10.52 24.67
CA ALA A 21 -5.01 -9.34 25.29
C ALA A 21 -3.57 -9.10 24.82
N GLN A 22 -2.75 -10.15 24.69
CA GLN A 22 -1.40 -10.05 24.14
C GLN A 22 -1.41 -9.60 22.68
N LEU A 23 -2.33 -10.12 21.86
CA LEU A 23 -2.50 -9.70 20.47
C LEU A 23 -2.90 -8.22 20.39
N VAL A 24 -3.89 -7.79 21.19
CA VAL A 24 -4.29 -6.39 21.28
C VAL A 24 -3.13 -5.52 21.71
N TYR A 25 -2.39 -5.92 22.74
CA TYR A 25 -1.22 -5.18 23.21
C TYR A 25 -0.12 -5.07 22.15
N GLY A 26 0.15 -6.11 21.38
CA GLY A 26 1.16 -6.09 20.32
C GLY A 26 0.74 -5.31 19.07
N VAL A 27 -0.54 -5.34 18.72
CA VAL A 27 -1.06 -4.81 17.45
C VAL A 27 -1.64 -3.41 17.59
N ALA A 28 -2.30 -3.09 18.71
CA ALA A 28 -2.96 -1.80 18.90
C ALA A 28 -1.99 -0.60 18.82
N PRO A 29 -0.78 -0.61 19.42
CA PRO A 29 0.16 0.49 19.30
C PRO A 29 0.50 0.77 17.84
N PHE A 30 0.71 -0.27 17.01
CA PHE A 30 0.99 -0.11 15.60
C PHE A 30 -0.13 0.69 14.91
N PHE A 31 -1.40 0.32 15.10
CA PHE A 31 -2.52 1.05 14.48
C PHE A 31 -2.72 2.44 15.07
N MET A 32 -2.46 2.64 16.36
CA MET A 32 -2.56 3.95 17.01
C MET A 32 -1.55 4.95 16.45
N TYR A 33 -0.33 4.50 16.12
CA TYR A 33 0.75 5.37 15.65
C TYR A 33 0.86 5.46 14.12
N ASN A 34 0.47 4.40 13.40
CA ASN A 34 0.66 4.26 11.95
C ASN A 34 -0.63 4.34 11.14
N SER A 35 -1.76 4.72 11.74
CA SER A 35 -2.97 5.02 10.97
C SER A 35 -2.73 6.13 9.95
N PHE A 36 -3.48 6.11 8.85
CA PHE A 36 -3.37 7.13 7.81
C PHE A 36 -3.45 8.55 8.38
N GLY A 37 -4.41 8.84 9.27
CA GLY A 37 -4.56 10.17 9.88
C GLY A 37 -3.36 10.61 10.73
N ARG A 38 -2.53 9.69 11.24
CA ARG A 38 -1.31 10.00 12.00
C ARG A 38 -0.07 10.07 11.12
N ALA A 39 0.05 9.16 10.15
CA ALA A 39 1.20 9.08 9.25
C ALA A 39 1.15 10.16 8.15
N TRP A 40 -0.03 10.42 7.59
CA TRP A 40 -0.21 11.29 6.43
C TRP A 40 0.35 12.71 6.61
N PRO A 41 0.08 13.44 7.72
CA PRO A 41 0.62 14.78 7.88
C PRO A 41 2.16 14.83 7.81
N ARG A 42 2.84 13.80 8.35
CA ARG A 42 4.31 13.71 8.36
C ARG A 42 4.86 13.40 6.96
N ILE A 43 4.21 12.47 6.26
CA ILE A 43 4.58 12.10 4.89
C ILE A 43 4.39 13.31 3.96
N ARG A 44 3.23 13.96 4.03
CA ARG A 44 2.93 15.18 3.25
C ARG A 44 3.97 16.27 3.54
N SER A 45 4.23 16.59 4.81
CA SER A 45 5.19 17.64 5.16
C SER A 45 6.60 17.34 4.68
N PHE A 46 7.00 16.07 4.68
CA PHE A 46 8.30 15.65 4.16
C PHE A 46 8.39 15.90 2.64
N PHE A 47 7.44 15.41 1.86
CA PHE A 47 7.45 15.61 0.40
C PHE A 47 7.29 17.08 0.00
N GLU A 48 6.49 17.85 0.75
CA GLU A 48 6.38 19.30 0.57
C GLU A 48 7.72 19.99 0.83
N ALA A 49 8.42 19.64 1.91
CA ALA A 49 9.74 20.19 2.20
C ALA A 49 10.77 19.83 1.12
N VAL A 50 10.78 18.59 0.63
CA VAL A 50 11.66 18.17 -0.47
C VAL A 50 11.33 18.95 -1.74
N ARG A 51 10.05 19.05 -2.13
CA ARG A 51 9.63 19.80 -3.32
C ARG A 51 10.02 21.27 -3.25
N LEU A 52 9.87 21.91 -2.09
CA LEU A 52 10.24 23.32 -1.90
C LEU A 52 11.76 23.53 -1.92
N HIS A 53 12.53 22.56 -1.43
CA HIS A 53 13.99 22.60 -1.44
C HIS A 53 14.57 22.39 -2.84
N GLU A 54 14.11 21.35 -3.55
CA GLU A 54 14.64 20.98 -4.87
C GLU A 54 14.11 21.87 -6.00
N GLY A 55 12.94 22.50 -5.81
CA GLY A 55 12.29 23.34 -6.80
C GLY A 55 11.48 22.56 -7.86
N PRO A 56 10.95 23.28 -8.86
CA PRO A 56 10.04 22.72 -9.86
C PRO A 56 10.74 21.84 -10.90
N GLU A 57 12.02 22.09 -11.19
CA GLU A 57 12.75 21.40 -12.26
C GLU A 57 13.15 19.96 -11.89
N ARG A 58 13.26 19.66 -10.60
CA ARG A 58 13.70 18.35 -10.13
C ARG A 58 12.54 17.39 -10.04
N ARG A 59 12.61 16.24 -10.73
CA ARG A 59 11.58 15.20 -10.59
C ARG A 59 11.70 14.44 -9.28
N ILE A 60 10.57 14.18 -8.62
CA ILE A 60 10.47 13.47 -7.33
C ILE A 60 9.62 12.22 -7.49
N GLY A 61 10.19 11.09 -7.08
CA GLY A 61 9.51 9.79 -7.03
C GLY A 61 9.10 9.37 -5.62
N ALA A 62 8.05 8.55 -5.51
CA ALA A 62 7.72 7.88 -4.25
C ALA A 62 7.30 6.43 -4.46
N ALA A 63 7.78 5.52 -3.61
CA ALA A 63 7.37 4.12 -3.59
C ALA A 63 6.72 3.77 -2.25
N GLY A 64 5.59 3.05 -2.29
CA GLY A 64 4.82 2.70 -1.10
C GLY A 64 4.40 1.24 -1.08
N PHE A 65 4.62 0.55 0.04
CA PHE A 65 4.29 -0.88 0.18
C PHE A 65 3.29 -1.09 1.30
N CYS A 66 2.28 -1.94 1.08
CA CYS A 66 1.27 -2.26 2.11
C CYS A 66 0.63 -0.97 2.69
N TRP A 67 0.80 -0.69 3.99
CA TRP A 67 0.37 0.54 4.65
C TRP A 67 0.90 1.83 4.01
N GLY A 68 2.08 1.79 3.38
CA GLY A 68 2.65 2.92 2.66
C GLY A 68 1.98 3.20 1.32
N GLY A 69 1.18 2.26 0.79
CA GLY A 69 0.54 2.37 -0.52
C GLY A 69 -0.46 3.52 -0.60
N ARG A 70 -1.39 3.62 0.36
CA ARG A 70 -2.39 4.70 0.35
C ARG A 70 -1.77 6.10 0.46
N PRO A 71 -0.88 6.40 1.41
CA PRO A 71 -0.19 7.70 1.45
C PRO A 71 0.50 8.06 0.15
N VAL A 72 1.22 7.11 -0.47
CA VAL A 72 1.91 7.34 -1.74
C VAL A 72 0.93 7.63 -2.87
N MET A 73 -0.22 6.96 -2.89
CA MET A 73 -1.30 7.31 -3.81
C MET A 73 -1.84 8.72 -3.56
N THR A 74 -2.08 9.07 -2.29
CA THR A 74 -2.57 10.39 -1.91
C THR A 74 -1.62 11.52 -2.32
N LEU A 75 -0.30 11.29 -2.41
CA LEU A 75 0.64 12.28 -2.92
C LEU A 75 0.37 12.71 -4.37
N THR A 76 -0.34 11.88 -5.14
CA THR A 76 -0.69 12.16 -6.54
C THR A 76 -2.02 12.90 -6.70
N HIS A 77 -2.75 13.14 -5.61
CA HIS A 77 -4.09 13.69 -5.67
C HIS A 77 -4.11 15.16 -6.09
N SER A 78 -5.13 15.56 -6.85
CA SER A 78 -5.31 16.95 -7.31
C SER A 78 -5.41 17.99 -6.18
N ASP A 79 -5.89 17.60 -5.00
CA ASP A 79 -6.03 18.42 -3.80
C ASP A 79 -4.76 18.41 -2.91
N VAL A 80 -3.69 17.74 -3.34
CA VAL A 80 -2.44 17.57 -2.59
C VAL A 80 -1.28 18.18 -3.37
N ASN A 81 -1.14 19.49 -3.23
CA ASN A 81 -0.05 20.27 -3.80
C ASN A 81 0.55 21.18 -2.71
N THR A 82 1.71 21.75 -3.00
CA THR A 82 2.28 22.85 -2.22
C THR A 82 1.38 24.10 -2.29
N ALA A 83 1.62 25.07 -1.41
CA ALA A 83 0.87 26.34 -1.40
C ALA A 83 0.94 27.12 -2.72
N ASN A 84 2.01 26.98 -3.50
CA ASN A 84 2.17 27.57 -4.83
C ASN A 84 1.68 26.66 -5.98
N GLY A 85 0.96 25.58 -5.67
CA GLY A 85 0.33 24.70 -6.65
C GLY A 85 1.26 23.67 -7.31
N MET A 86 2.48 23.47 -6.78
CA MET A 86 3.40 22.46 -7.32
C MET A 86 3.00 21.06 -6.83
N PRO A 87 3.10 20.04 -7.69
CA PRO A 87 2.87 18.67 -7.27
C PRO A 87 3.96 18.18 -6.33
N LEU A 88 3.58 17.35 -5.34
CA LEU A 88 4.54 16.81 -4.38
C LEU A 88 5.43 15.72 -4.99
N VAL A 89 4.92 15.00 -5.99
CA VAL A 89 5.58 13.90 -6.69
C VAL A 89 5.22 13.92 -8.18
N ASP A 90 6.09 13.36 -9.01
CA ASP A 90 5.92 13.27 -10.46
C ASP A 90 5.59 11.86 -10.93
N ALA A 91 6.10 10.85 -10.22
CA ALA A 91 5.79 9.45 -10.47
C ALA A 91 5.78 8.66 -9.17
N VAL A 92 4.87 7.70 -9.07
CA VAL A 92 4.75 6.81 -7.91
C VAL A 92 4.64 5.35 -8.30
N PHE A 93 5.10 4.50 -7.40
CA PHE A 93 4.90 3.06 -7.46
C PHE A 93 4.29 2.56 -6.14
N THR A 94 3.38 1.60 -6.21
CA THR A 94 2.94 0.88 -5.01
C THR A 94 2.96 -0.62 -5.18
N GLY A 95 3.45 -1.32 -4.15
CA GLY A 95 3.42 -2.78 -4.05
C GLY A 95 2.40 -3.22 -3.02
N HIS A 96 1.43 -4.05 -3.43
CA HIS A 96 0.35 -4.60 -2.60
C HIS A 96 -0.23 -3.56 -1.62
N PRO A 97 -0.76 -2.41 -2.10
CA PRO A 97 -1.23 -1.33 -1.24
C PRO A 97 -2.32 -1.79 -0.26
N SER A 98 -2.54 -1.02 0.81
CA SER A 98 -3.55 -1.34 1.83
C SER A 98 -4.32 -0.11 2.28
N GLY A 99 -5.55 -0.33 2.74
CA GLY A 99 -6.38 0.71 3.35
C GLY A 99 -6.91 1.77 2.38
N LEU A 100 -6.89 1.48 1.07
CA LEU A 100 -7.44 2.32 0.00
C LEU A 100 -8.94 2.57 0.19
N SER A 101 -9.39 3.77 -0.14
CA SER A 101 -10.79 4.17 -0.15
C SER A 101 -11.26 4.32 -1.59
N LEU A 102 -11.58 3.20 -2.24
CA LEU A 102 -11.98 3.17 -3.65
C LEU A 102 -13.50 3.38 -3.82
N PRO A 103 -13.95 4.06 -4.90
CA PRO A 103 -13.15 4.60 -6.00
C PRO A 103 -12.42 5.91 -5.69
N GLY A 104 -12.81 6.62 -4.62
CA GLY A 104 -12.40 8.01 -4.38
C GLY A 104 -10.89 8.29 -4.32
N ASP A 105 -10.07 7.38 -3.79
CA ASP A 105 -8.61 7.53 -3.84
C ASP A 105 -8.08 7.39 -5.30
N ALA A 106 -8.64 6.48 -6.10
CA ALA A 106 -8.20 6.28 -7.49
C ALA A 106 -8.66 7.40 -8.43
N GLU A 107 -9.84 7.99 -8.19
CA GLU A 107 -10.41 9.07 -9.01
C GLU A 107 -9.60 10.38 -8.93
N LYS A 108 -8.88 10.58 -7.82
CA LYS A 108 -8.12 11.81 -7.58
C LYS A 108 -6.71 11.79 -8.17
N VAL A 109 -6.24 10.65 -8.68
CA VAL A 109 -4.87 10.46 -9.20
C VAL A 109 -4.63 11.37 -10.40
N THR A 110 -3.59 12.21 -10.32
CA THR A 110 -3.20 13.15 -11.41
C THR A 110 -1.74 13.03 -11.85
N LYS A 111 -1.00 12.06 -11.32
CA LYS A 111 0.43 11.84 -11.59
C LYS A 111 0.69 10.41 -12.02
N HIS A 112 1.87 10.17 -12.60
CA HIS A 112 2.22 8.85 -13.11
C HIS A 112 2.16 7.81 -12.00
N PHE A 113 1.33 6.78 -12.18
CA PHE A 113 1.10 5.78 -11.14
C PHE A 113 1.33 4.36 -11.66
N SER A 114 2.17 3.58 -11.00
CA SER A 114 2.23 2.12 -11.20
C SER A 114 1.87 1.34 -9.93
N VAL A 115 1.08 0.27 -10.06
CA VAL A 115 0.73 -0.64 -8.97
C VAL A 115 1.02 -2.09 -9.33
N ALA A 116 1.66 -2.79 -8.40
CA ALA A 116 1.85 -4.23 -8.40
C ALA A 116 0.95 -4.85 -7.33
N ILE A 117 0.02 -5.72 -7.72
CA ILE A 117 -0.94 -6.35 -6.80
C ILE A 117 -1.10 -7.84 -7.11
N GLY A 118 -1.25 -8.67 -6.09
CA GLY A 118 -1.50 -10.11 -6.26
C GLY A 118 -2.98 -10.46 -6.34
N ASP A 119 -3.37 -11.46 -7.11
CA ASP A 119 -4.78 -11.88 -7.21
C ASP A 119 -5.30 -12.65 -5.98
N LYS A 120 -4.39 -13.12 -5.10
CA LYS A 120 -4.70 -13.76 -3.81
C LYS A 120 -4.54 -12.79 -2.64
N ASP A 121 -4.36 -11.50 -2.91
CA ASP A 121 -4.30 -10.48 -1.87
C ASP A 121 -5.66 -10.37 -1.14
N GLN A 122 -5.65 -10.69 0.15
CA GLN A 122 -6.85 -10.64 1.00
C GLN A 122 -7.10 -9.24 1.58
N VAL A 123 -6.10 -8.36 1.55
CA VAL A 123 -6.20 -6.98 2.07
C VAL A 123 -6.77 -6.05 1.00
N THR A 124 -6.35 -6.22 -0.25
CA THR A 124 -6.91 -5.50 -1.41
C THR A 124 -7.42 -6.53 -2.42
N PRO A 125 -8.68 -7.00 -2.25
CA PRO A 125 -9.24 -8.06 -3.08
C PRO A 125 -9.46 -7.59 -4.52
N MET A 126 -9.56 -8.55 -5.45
CA MET A 126 -9.73 -8.28 -6.88
C MET A 126 -10.96 -7.41 -7.22
N SER A 127 -12.01 -7.40 -6.40
CA SER A 127 -13.15 -6.47 -6.57
C SER A 127 -12.72 -5.01 -6.47
N GLN A 128 -11.86 -4.68 -5.50
CA GLN A 128 -11.26 -3.35 -5.36
C GLN A 128 -10.28 -3.04 -6.50
N VAL A 129 -9.43 -4.02 -6.86
CA VAL A 129 -8.49 -3.88 -7.99
C VAL A 129 -9.23 -3.58 -9.29
N ASN A 130 -10.36 -4.25 -9.55
CA ASN A 130 -11.18 -4.03 -10.73
C ASN A 130 -11.83 -2.64 -10.72
N VAL A 131 -12.31 -2.15 -9.58
CA VAL A 131 -12.81 -0.77 -9.46
C VAL A 131 -11.71 0.23 -9.82
N MET A 132 -10.51 0.08 -9.24
CA MET A 132 -9.37 0.95 -9.55
C MET A 132 -9.00 0.89 -11.03
N ARG A 133 -8.97 -0.32 -11.63
CA ARG A 133 -8.75 -0.50 -13.07
C ARG A 133 -9.77 0.26 -13.91
N SER A 134 -11.06 0.15 -13.59
CA SER A 134 -12.12 0.82 -14.33
C SER A 134 -12.03 2.35 -14.20
N VAL A 135 -11.69 2.87 -13.02
CA VAL A 135 -11.46 4.31 -12.84
C VAL A 135 -10.29 4.79 -13.70
N TRP A 136 -9.16 4.09 -13.65
CA TRP A 136 -7.96 4.48 -14.39
C TRP A 136 -8.06 4.33 -15.90
N GLN A 137 -8.89 3.42 -16.40
CA GLN A 137 -9.23 3.36 -17.83
C GLN A 137 -9.92 4.65 -18.33
N GLY A 138 -10.58 5.40 -17.45
CA GLY A 138 -11.18 6.70 -17.78
C GLY A 138 -10.22 7.90 -17.64
N LEU A 139 -9.00 7.69 -17.13
CA LEU A 139 -7.99 8.75 -16.99
C LEU A 139 -7.12 8.82 -18.25
N GLU A 140 -7.67 9.36 -19.35
CA GLU A 140 -6.99 9.37 -20.66
C GLU A 140 -5.63 10.11 -20.64
N ASP A 141 -5.50 11.15 -19.81
CA ASP A 141 -4.31 12.01 -19.75
C ASP A 141 -3.31 11.66 -18.63
N VAL A 142 -3.60 10.64 -17.80
CA VAL A 142 -2.74 10.28 -16.67
C VAL A 142 -2.16 8.89 -16.90
N PRO A 143 -0.87 8.75 -17.22
CA PRO A 143 -0.26 7.45 -17.39
C PRO A 143 -0.34 6.63 -16.10
N THR A 144 -1.07 5.53 -16.16
CA THR A 144 -1.24 4.57 -15.07
C THR A 144 -0.89 3.15 -15.53
N GLU A 145 -0.37 2.33 -14.62
CA GLU A 145 -0.07 0.92 -14.84
C GLU A 145 -0.59 0.12 -13.65
N LEU A 146 -1.32 -0.96 -13.95
CA LEU A 146 -1.83 -1.90 -12.94
C LEU A 146 -1.48 -3.31 -13.40
N VAL A 147 -0.53 -3.93 -12.70
CA VAL A 147 -0.10 -5.30 -12.96
C VAL A 147 -0.64 -6.21 -11.88
N VAL A 148 -1.36 -7.26 -12.29
CA VAL A 148 -1.84 -8.31 -11.40
C VAL A 148 -0.93 -9.51 -11.51
N TYR A 149 -0.35 -9.93 -10.38
CA TYR A 149 0.54 -11.07 -10.27
C TYR A 149 -0.27 -12.32 -9.85
N PRO A 150 -0.46 -13.32 -10.74
CA PRO A 150 -1.30 -14.47 -10.45
C PRO A 150 -0.72 -15.36 -9.37
N GLY A 151 -1.53 -15.78 -8.39
CA GLY A 151 -1.11 -16.58 -7.25
C GLY A 151 -0.37 -15.80 -6.16
N ALA A 152 -0.03 -14.52 -6.39
CA ALA A 152 0.64 -13.70 -5.39
C ALA A 152 -0.33 -13.27 -4.29
N GLY A 153 0.11 -13.43 -3.03
CA GLY A 153 -0.61 -12.96 -1.86
C GLY A 153 -0.17 -11.57 -1.41
N HIS A 154 -0.78 -11.09 -0.33
CA HIS A 154 -0.39 -9.82 0.28
C HIS A 154 1.07 -9.84 0.76
N GLY A 155 1.82 -8.78 0.49
CA GLY A 155 3.22 -8.65 0.91
C GLY A 155 4.24 -9.27 -0.05
N PHE A 156 3.84 -9.80 -1.20
CA PHE A 156 4.75 -10.51 -2.11
C PHE A 156 5.93 -9.66 -2.62
N CYS A 157 5.81 -8.34 -2.66
CA CYS A 157 6.91 -7.45 -3.08
C CYS A 157 8.04 -7.33 -2.05
N VAL A 158 7.80 -7.63 -0.77
CA VAL A 158 8.78 -7.38 0.32
C VAL A 158 8.91 -8.49 1.36
N ARG A 159 7.96 -9.44 1.42
CA ARG A 159 7.92 -10.56 2.38
C ARG A 159 8.06 -11.90 1.66
N VAL A 160 9.08 -11.97 0.83
CA VAL A 160 9.34 -13.10 -0.05
C VAL A 160 9.91 -14.26 0.75
N ASN A 161 9.37 -15.46 0.56
CA ASN A 161 10.06 -16.68 0.98
C ASN A 161 10.97 -17.15 -0.18
N PRO A 162 12.31 -17.08 -0.07
CA PRO A 162 13.21 -17.47 -1.15
C PRO A 162 13.08 -18.94 -1.56
N ALA A 163 12.54 -19.81 -0.69
CA ALA A 163 12.26 -21.21 -1.04
C ALA A 163 11.05 -21.35 -1.98
N ASN A 164 10.15 -20.36 -2.01
CA ASN A 164 9.05 -20.28 -2.95
C ASN A 164 9.51 -19.54 -4.21
N LYS A 165 10.04 -20.30 -5.18
CA LYS A 165 10.59 -19.75 -6.43
C LYS A 165 9.61 -18.85 -7.19
N ASN A 166 8.32 -19.19 -7.19
CA ASN A 166 7.31 -18.37 -7.87
C ASN A 166 7.13 -17.02 -7.18
N GLN A 167 6.99 -17.02 -5.85
CA GLN A 167 6.88 -15.77 -5.09
C GLN A 167 8.15 -14.91 -5.23
N PHE A 168 9.32 -15.54 -5.27
CA PHE A 168 10.59 -14.85 -5.46
C PHE A 168 10.68 -14.19 -6.83
N GLN A 169 10.41 -14.94 -7.90
CA GLN A 169 10.37 -14.38 -9.25
C GLN A 169 9.38 -13.21 -9.37
N GLN A 170 8.16 -13.36 -8.84
CA GLN A 170 7.16 -12.29 -8.88
C GLN A 170 7.59 -11.04 -8.10
N SER A 171 8.39 -11.21 -7.05
CA SER A 171 8.95 -10.07 -6.33
C SER A 171 10.01 -9.32 -7.13
N GLU A 172 10.87 -10.05 -7.85
CA GLU A 172 11.85 -9.47 -8.78
C GLU A 172 11.14 -8.76 -9.93
N GLU A 173 10.11 -9.37 -10.50
CA GLU A 173 9.30 -8.75 -11.57
C GLU A 173 8.58 -7.47 -11.09
N ALA A 174 8.14 -7.41 -9.84
CA ALA A 174 7.54 -6.21 -9.25
C ALA A 174 8.58 -5.11 -8.96
N GLU A 175 9.79 -5.50 -8.57
CA GLU A 175 10.92 -4.56 -8.48
C GLU A 175 11.29 -4.01 -9.85
N GLU A 176 11.40 -4.87 -10.87
CA GLU A 176 11.64 -4.46 -12.25
C GLU A 176 10.52 -3.53 -12.76
N GLN A 177 9.25 -3.80 -12.43
CA GLN A 177 8.15 -2.89 -12.74
C GLN A 177 8.40 -1.49 -12.16
N ALA A 178 8.78 -1.40 -10.88
CA ALA A 178 9.07 -0.12 -10.24
C ALA A 178 10.26 0.60 -10.90
N LEU A 179 11.35 -0.12 -11.18
CA LEU A 179 12.55 0.42 -11.81
C LEU A 179 12.26 0.92 -13.23
N ARG A 180 11.54 0.13 -14.04
CA ARG A 180 11.11 0.54 -15.39
C ARG A 180 10.20 1.76 -15.33
N TRP A 181 9.27 1.81 -14.37
CA TRP A 181 8.37 2.94 -14.21
C TRP A 181 9.13 4.23 -13.87
N PHE A 182 10.00 4.18 -12.86
CA PHE A 182 10.78 5.34 -12.46
C PHE A 182 11.79 5.76 -13.53
N GLY A 183 12.49 4.82 -14.18
CA GLY A 183 13.38 5.15 -15.29
C GLY A 183 12.66 5.86 -16.45
N LYS A 184 11.42 5.46 -16.74
CA LYS A 184 10.60 6.10 -17.79
C LYS A 184 10.17 7.51 -17.42
N TYR A 185 9.75 7.75 -16.18
CA TYR A 185 9.08 9.01 -15.80
C TYR A 185 9.96 10.00 -15.02
N LEU A 186 11.04 9.55 -14.38
CA LEU A 186 11.94 10.40 -13.60
C LEU A 186 13.25 10.75 -14.31
N GLY A 187 13.63 10.01 -15.37
CA GLY A 187 14.85 10.27 -16.14
C GLY A 187 16.07 9.59 -15.52
#